data_AF-A0A959Z2T2-F1
#
_entry.id   AF-A0A959Z2T2-F1
#
_cell.length_a   1.000
_cell.length_b   1.000
_cell.length_c   1.000
_cell.angle_alpha   90.00
_cell.angle_beta   90.00
_cell.angle_gamma   90.00
#
_symmetry.space_group_name_H-M   'P 1'
#
loop_
_entity.id
_entity.type
_entity.pdbx_description
1 polymer ?
#
loop_
_entity_poly.entity_id
_entity_poly.type
_entity_poly.pdbx_seq_one_letter_code
_entity_poly.pdbx_strand_id
1 'polypeptide(L)'
;DFILALKPCTYNYDIHAYERWVDEQYGVQDRKGQEQGYAIEAIRFSGFLAQEVEKTAERLGYQFSGVDPPESEKDTYALRYAEFVVPLVKAVQEQQAMISSLESTVLELQEQLRALSGSTDH
;
A
#
# COMPACT_ATOMS: atom_id res chain seq x y z
N ASP A 1 -12.71 1.28 3.19
CA ASP A 1 -11.42 1.64 3.80
C ASP A 1 -10.36 1.67 2.71
N PHE A 2 -9.59 2.76 2.64
CA PHE A 2 -8.58 3.01 1.60
C PHE A 2 -7.45 1.98 1.63
N ILE A 3 -6.88 1.74 2.81
CA ILE A 3 -5.73 0.83 2.97
C ILE A 3 -6.07 -0.59 2.55
N LEU A 4 -7.25 -1.09 2.95
CA LEU A 4 -7.70 -2.44 2.61
C LEU A 4 -7.96 -2.65 1.11
N ALA A 5 -8.14 -1.57 0.35
CA ALA A 5 -8.41 -1.64 -1.08
C ALA A 5 -7.13 -1.62 -1.94
N LEU A 6 -5.97 -1.33 -1.34
CA LEU A 6 -4.69 -1.27 -2.05
C LEU A 6 -4.19 -2.67 -2.43
N LYS A 7 -3.53 -2.77 -3.58
CA LYS A 7 -2.97 -4.02 -4.10
C LYS A 7 -1.45 -3.99 -4.02
N PRO A 8 -0.83 -4.69 -3.05
CA PRO A 8 0.62 -4.79 -3.01
C PRO A 8 1.10 -5.58 -4.23
N CYS A 9 2.18 -5.12 -4.84
CA CYS A 9 2.83 -5.79 -5.95
C CYS A 9 4.32 -5.95 -5.69
N THR A 10 4.94 -6.85 -6.44
CA THR A 10 6.39 -6.95 -6.50
C THR A 10 6.86 -6.63 -7.90
N TYR A 11 7.93 -5.86 -8.01
CA TYR A 11 8.45 -5.40 -9.29
C TYR A 11 9.98 -5.29 -9.23
N ASN A 12 10.58 -5.22 -10.40
CA ASN A 12 12.00 -4.92 -10.58
C ASN A 12 12.09 -3.61 -11.36
N TYR A 13 13.12 -2.80 -11.10
CA TYR A 13 13.36 -1.65 -11.95
C TYR A 13 13.89 -2.12 -13.30
N ASP A 14 13.44 -1.46 -14.38
CA ASP A 14 14.01 -1.59 -15.72
C ASP A 14 14.70 -0.25 -16.02
N ILE A 15 15.96 -0.16 -15.60
CA ILE A 15 16.81 1.01 -15.81
C ILE A 15 17.05 1.21 -17.30
N HIS A 16 17.19 0.13 -18.05
CA HIS A 16 17.30 0.22 -19.51
C HIS A 16 16.08 0.87 -20.18
N ALA A 17 14.85 0.54 -19.76
CA ALA A 17 13.64 1.18 -20.26
C ALA A 17 13.54 2.64 -19.83
N TYR A 18 13.92 2.94 -18.59
CA TYR A 18 13.96 4.32 -18.10
C TYR A 18 14.96 5.17 -18.90
N GLU A 19 16.18 4.68 -19.13
CA GLU A 19 17.20 5.37 -19.94
C GLU A 19 16.73 5.63 -21.36
N ARG A 20 16.09 4.64 -22.01
CA ARG A 20 15.49 4.83 -23.35
C ARG A 20 14.43 5.93 -23.34
N TRP A 21 13.54 5.90 -22.35
CA TRP A 21 12.49 6.92 -22.22
C TRP A 21 13.08 8.32 -21.97
N VAL A 22 14.11 8.44 -21.12
CA VAL A 22 14.78 9.73 -20.87
C VAL A 22 15.45 10.26 -22.15
N ASP A 23 16.14 9.41 -22.91
CA ASP A 23 16.77 9.80 -24.17
C ASP A 23 15.72 10.25 -25.21
N GLU A 24 14.60 9.53 -25.33
CA GLU A 24 13.49 9.89 -26.21
C GLU A 24 12.84 11.24 -25.83
N GLN A 25 12.67 11.52 -24.54
CA GLN A 25 11.96 12.73 -24.07
C GLN A 25 12.84 13.97 -23.96
N TYR A 26 14.14 13.80 -23.68
CA TYR A 26 15.06 14.88 -23.32
C TYR A 26 16.34 14.93 -24.16
N GLY A 27 16.63 13.93 -24.99
CA GLY A 27 17.83 13.90 -25.87
C GLY A 27 19.16 13.86 -25.11
N VAL A 28 19.16 13.35 -23.88
CA VAL A 28 20.33 13.33 -22.99
C VAL A 28 21.10 12.04 -23.21
N GLN A 29 22.20 12.10 -23.98
CA GLN A 29 23.16 11.00 -24.10
C GLN A 29 24.23 11.06 -23.01
N ASP A 30 23.86 10.96 -21.72
CA ASP A 30 24.88 10.76 -20.68
C ASP A 30 25.24 9.28 -20.56
N ARG A 31 25.99 8.80 -21.56
CA ARG A 31 26.47 7.41 -21.64
C ARG A 31 27.82 7.27 -20.95
N LYS A 32 27.92 7.62 -19.67
CA LYS A 32 29.17 7.43 -18.91
C LYS A 32 28.95 6.74 -17.56
N GLY A 33 28.89 5.41 -17.66
CA GLY A 33 29.72 4.56 -16.79
C GLY A 33 29.16 4.21 -15.42
N GLN A 34 28.06 3.46 -15.37
CA GLN A 34 27.72 2.70 -14.16
C GLN A 34 27.24 1.29 -14.50
N GLU A 35 28.15 0.36 -14.77
CA GLU A 35 27.84 -1.08 -14.71
C GLU A 35 27.25 -1.47 -13.33
N GLN A 36 27.53 -0.67 -12.29
CA GLN A 36 26.93 -0.81 -10.96
C GLN A 36 25.46 -0.35 -10.90
N GLY A 37 25.00 0.48 -11.84
CA GLY A 37 23.63 1.02 -11.87
C GLY A 37 22.57 -0.03 -12.23
N TYR A 38 22.91 -0.99 -13.09
CA TYR A 38 21.99 -2.05 -13.53
C TYR A 38 21.81 -3.17 -12.50
N ALA A 39 22.66 -3.25 -11.46
CA ALA A 39 22.51 -4.25 -10.40
C ALA A 39 21.16 -4.14 -9.67
N ILE A 40 20.56 -2.94 -9.66
CA ILE A 40 19.23 -2.71 -9.08
C ILE A 40 18.12 -3.44 -9.84
N GLU A 41 18.30 -3.77 -11.12
CA GLU A 41 17.31 -4.52 -11.92
C GLU A 41 17.17 -5.96 -11.44
N ALA A 42 18.21 -6.53 -10.82
CA ALA A 42 18.18 -7.86 -10.22
C ALA A 42 17.49 -7.87 -8.84
N ILE A 43 17.25 -6.70 -8.25
CA ILE A 43 16.61 -6.58 -6.94
C ILE A 43 15.09 -6.59 -7.13
N ARG A 44 14.42 -7.50 -6.41
CA ARG A 44 12.95 -7.54 -6.34
C ARG A 44 12.48 -6.58 -5.24
N PHE A 45 11.74 -5.57 -5.64
CA PHE A 45 11.09 -4.62 -4.75
C PHE A 45 9.65 -5.05 -4.46
N SER A 46 9.10 -4.55 -3.36
CA SER A 46 7.70 -4.67 -2.99
C SER A 46 7.14 -3.29 -2.75
N GLY A 47 5.92 -3.03 -3.20
CA GLY A 47 5.32 -1.72 -3.11
C GLY A 47 3.92 -1.68 -3.72
N PHE A 48 3.53 -0.49 -4.17
CA PHE A 48 2.27 -0.25 -4.87
C PHE A 48 2.50 0.43 -6.22
N LEU A 49 1.61 0.19 -7.17
CA LEU A 49 1.60 0.94 -8.42
C LEU A 49 0.87 2.26 -8.22
N ALA A 50 1.55 3.38 -8.43
CA ALA A 50 1.03 4.73 -8.19
C ALA A 50 -0.35 4.98 -8.86
N GLN A 51 -0.48 4.58 -10.12
CA GLN A 51 -1.74 4.68 -10.89
C GLN A 51 -2.89 3.88 -10.26
N GLU A 52 -2.60 2.73 -9.65
CA GLU A 52 -3.63 1.94 -8.97
C GLU A 52 -4.02 2.55 -7.62
N VAL A 53 -3.05 3.15 -6.92
CA VAL A 53 -3.30 3.89 -5.68
C VAL A 53 -4.20 5.08 -5.96
N GLU A 54 -3.91 5.88 -6.99
CA GLU A 54 -4.73 7.02 -7.43
C GLU A 54 -6.15 6.58 -7.77
N LYS A 55 -6.31 5.62 -8.70
CA LYS A 55 -7.63 5.09 -9.07
C LYS A 55 -8.42 4.55 -7.89
N THR A 56 -7.72 3.95 -6.92
CA THR A 56 -8.35 3.44 -5.68
C THR A 56 -8.80 4.58 -4.79
N ALA A 57 -7.97 5.60 -4.60
CA ALA A 57 -8.31 6.81 -3.86
C ALA A 57 -9.53 7.52 -4.46
N GLU A 58 -9.53 7.76 -5.78
CA GLU A 58 -10.63 8.37 -6.52
C GLU A 58 -11.94 7.59 -6.39
N ARG A 59 -11.88 6.27 -6.65
CA ARG A 59 -13.06 5.39 -6.56
C ARG A 59 -13.69 5.39 -5.17
N LEU A 60 -12.89 5.58 -4.13
CA LEU A 60 -13.35 5.61 -2.74
C LEU A 60 -13.69 7.03 -2.26
N GLY A 61 -13.50 8.06 -3.10
CA GLY A 61 -13.65 9.47 -2.70
C GLY A 61 -12.66 9.90 -1.61
N TYR A 62 -11.54 9.20 -1.49
CA TYR A 62 -10.50 9.49 -0.51
C TYR A 62 -9.42 10.37 -1.14
N GLN A 63 -9.16 11.53 -0.54
CA GLN A 63 -8.09 12.41 -1.01
C GLN A 63 -6.75 11.95 -0.43
N PHE A 64 -6.04 11.09 -1.17
CA PHE A 64 -4.72 10.64 -0.77
C PHE A 64 -3.64 11.57 -1.32
N SER A 65 -2.95 12.27 -0.43
CA SER A 65 -1.85 13.18 -0.73
C SER A 65 -0.56 12.49 -1.18
N GLY A 66 -0.46 11.16 -1.06
CA GLY A 66 0.77 10.44 -1.32
C GLY A 66 1.01 10.01 -2.77
N VAL A 67 0.12 10.34 -3.70
CA VAL A 67 0.36 10.15 -5.13
C VAL A 67 0.75 11.48 -5.76
N ASP A 68 1.82 11.47 -6.53
CA ASP A 68 2.21 12.56 -7.43
C ASP A 68 1.93 12.10 -8.87
N PRO A 69 0.78 12.49 -9.46
CA PRO A 69 0.48 12.19 -10.85
C PRO A 69 1.31 13.05 -11.80
N PRO A 70 1.55 12.59 -13.04
CA PRO A 70 2.27 13.37 -14.04
C PRO A 70 1.47 14.61 -14.46
N GLU A 71 2.13 15.77 -14.55
CA GLU A 71 1.52 17.02 -15.02
C GLU A 71 1.59 17.17 -16.54
N SER A 72 2.49 16.42 -17.19
CA SER A 72 2.69 16.38 -18.64
C SER A 72 3.04 14.96 -19.13
N GLU A 73 3.04 14.75 -20.44
CA GLU A 73 3.47 13.49 -21.07
C GLU A 73 4.94 13.11 -20.77
N LYS A 74 5.72 14.07 -20.26
CA LYS A 74 7.13 13.90 -19.92
C LYS A 74 7.38 13.62 -18.44
N ASP A 75 6.33 13.58 -17.63
CA ASP A 75 6.42 13.31 -16.21
C ASP A 75 6.09 11.86 -15.89
N THR A 76 6.59 11.38 -14.76
CA THR A 76 6.34 10.03 -14.27
C THR A 76 5.50 10.08 -13.00
N TYR A 77 4.76 9.00 -12.75
CA TYR A 77 4.07 8.85 -11.46
C TYR A 77 5.08 8.62 -10.33
N ALA A 78 4.84 9.23 -9.17
CA ALA A 78 5.59 8.93 -7.96
C ALA A 78 4.67 8.67 -6.74
N LEU A 79 5.23 7.98 -5.75
CA LEU A 79 4.57 7.68 -4.47
C LEU A 79 5.41 8.17 -3.30
N ARG A 80 4.75 8.85 -2.36
CA ARG A 80 5.31 9.26 -1.08
C ARG A 80 4.95 8.24 -0.01
N TYR A 81 5.82 7.25 0.21
CA TYR A 81 5.57 6.16 1.17
C TYR A 81 5.29 6.64 2.61
N ALA A 82 5.84 7.79 3.01
CA ALA A 82 5.57 8.39 4.32
C ALA A 82 4.08 8.77 4.52
N GLU A 83 3.38 9.16 3.45
CA GLU A 83 1.97 9.56 3.51
C GLU A 83 1.03 8.38 3.82
N PHE A 84 1.49 7.13 3.65
CA PHE A 84 0.73 5.95 4.04
C PHE A 84 0.70 5.73 5.56
N VAL A 85 1.61 6.32 6.33
CA VAL A 85 1.70 6.08 7.78
C VAL A 85 0.42 6.51 8.50
N VAL A 86 -0.13 7.69 8.17
CA VAL A 86 -1.36 8.19 8.80
C VAL A 86 -2.57 7.28 8.54
N PRO A 87 -2.92 6.92 7.29
CA PRO A 87 -4.02 5.99 7.04
C PRO A 87 -3.77 4.59 7.60
N LEU A 88 -2.51 4.12 7.67
CA LEU A 88 -2.17 2.86 8.35
C LEU A 88 -2.43 2.91 9.86
N VAL A 89 -2.03 3.99 10.54
CA VAL A 89 -2.31 4.18 11.97
C VAL A 89 -3.80 4.17 12.23
N LYS A 90 -4.59 4.85 11.38
CA LYS A 90 -6.04 4.85 11.48
C LYS A 90 -6.64 3.45 11.30
N ALA A 91 -6.20 2.71 10.29
CA ALA A 91 -6.65 1.33 10.07
C ALA A 91 -6.33 0.42 11.27
N VAL A 92 -5.15 0.57 11.89
CA VAL A 92 -4.78 -0.17 13.10
C VAL A 92 -5.64 0.22 14.30
N GLN A 93 -5.96 1.51 14.47
CA GLN A 93 -6.87 1.97 15.54
C GLN A 93 -8.28 1.39 15.38
N GLU A 94 -8.83 1.42 14.16
CA GLU A 94 -10.14 0.84 13.84
C GLU A 94 -10.14 -0.68 14.06
N GLN A 95 -9.06 -1.36 13.64
CA GLN A 95 -8.87 -2.78 13.88
C GLN A 95 -8.78 -3.11 15.38
N GLN A 96 -8.07 -2.30 16.17
CA GLN A 96 -7.95 -2.52 17.61
C GLN A 96 -9.30 -2.36 18.32
N ALA A 97 -10.11 -1.38 17.92
CA ALA A 97 -11.47 -1.21 18.44
C ALA A 97 -12.36 -2.42 18.12
N MET A 98 -12.27 -2.96 16.90
CA MET A 98 -12.98 -4.18 16.51
C MET A 98 -12.53 -5.40 17.33
N ILE A 99 -11.22 -5.57 17.53
CA ILE A 99 -10.67 -6.66 18.36
C ILE A 99 -11.22 -6.59 19.79
N SER A 100 -11.16 -5.42 20.43
CA SER A 100 -11.67 -5.27 21.80
C SER A 100 -13.18 -5.55 21.90
N SER A 101 -13.96 -5.15 20.90
CA SER A 101 -15.40 -5.48 20.84
C SER A 101 -15.64 -6.99 20.69
N LEU A 102 -14.86 -7.66 19.86
CA LEU A 102 -14.96 -9.11 19.66
C LEU A 102 -14.55 -9.87 20.92
N GLU A 103 -13.49 -9.44 21.61
CA GLU A 103 -13.05 -10.04 22.87
C GLU A 103 -14.13 -9.94 23.96
N SER A 104 -14.79 -8.78 24.10
CA SER A 104 -15.91 -8.62 25.04
C SER A 104 -17.07 -9.57 24.72
N THR A 105 -17.43 -9.67 23.44
CA THR A 105 -18.50 -10.56 22.98
C THR A 105 -18.17 -12.03 23.28
N VAL A 106 -16.91 -12.44 23.05
CA VAL A 106 -16.45 -13.80 23.35
C VAL A 106 -16.55 -14.09 24.85
N LEU A 107 -16.15 -13.15 25.70
CA LEU A 107 -16.26 -13.32 27.16
C LEU A 107 -17.72 -13.45 27.61
N GLU A 108 -18.62 -12.62 27.10
CA GLU A 108 -20.05 -12.68 27.41
C GLU A 108 -20.67 -14.01 26.98
N LEU A 109 -20.36 -14.49 25.77
CA LEU A 109 -20.85 -15.77 25.27
C LEU A 109 -20.30 -16.94 26.09
N GLN A 110 -19.04 -16.90 26.49
CA GLN A 110 -18.44 -17.92 27.36
C GLN A 110 -19.15 -17.97 28.72
N GLU A 111 -19.51 -16.83 29.29
CA GLU A 111 -20.22 -16.78 30.57
C GLU A 111 -21.66 -17.31 30.45
N GLN A 112 -22.37 -16.96 29.38
CA GLN A 112 -23.69 -17.50 29.09
C GLN A 112 -23.68 -19.03 28.92
N LEU A 113 -22.68 -19.56 28.21
CA LEU A 113 -22.51 -21.01 28.03
C LEU A 113 -22.27 -21.71 29.36
N ARG A 114 -21.43 -21.14 30.24
CA ARG A 114 -21.19 -21.69 31.58
C ARG A 114 -22.47 -21.73 32.41
N ALA A 115 -23.21 -20.63 32.45
CA ALA A 115 -24.47 -20.54 33.17
C ALA A 115 -25.48 -21.60 32.70
N LEU A 116 -25.61 -21.79 31.39
CA LEU A 116 -26.51 -22.79 30.82
C LEU A 116 -26.05 -24.23 31.14
N SER A 117 -24.77 -24.53 30.96
CA SER A 117 -24.20 -25.86 31.26
C SER A 117 -24.31 -26.23 32.74
N GLY A 118 -24.12 -25.27 33.65
CA GLY A 118 -24.27 -25.48 35.09
C GLY A 118 -25.72 -25.65 35.54
N SER A 119 -26.68 -25.10 34.79
CA SER A 119 -28.11 -25.25 35.08
C SER A 119 -28.72 -26.59 34.61
N THR A 120 -28.02 -27.35 33.78
CA THR A 120 -28.48 -28.68 33.31
C THR A 120 -28.09 -29.85 34.22
N ASP A 121 -27.23 -29.63 35.23
CA ASP A 121 -26.75 -30.66 36.16
C ASP A 121 -27.49 -30.68 37.52
N HIS A 122 -28.65 -30.01 37.64
CA HIS A 122 -29.56 -30.03 38.80
C HIS A 122 -30.99 -30.38 38.38
#